data_AF-A0A7V8XZ52-F1
#
_entry.id   AF-A0A7V8XZ52-F1
#
_cell.length_a   1.000
_cell.length_b   1.000
_cell.length_c   1.000
_cell.angle_alpha   90.00
_cell.angle_beta   90.00
_cell.angle_gamma   90.00
#
_symmetry.space_group_name_H-M   'P 1'
#
loop_
_entity.id
_entity.type
_entity.pdbx_description
1 polymer ?
#
loop_
_entity_poly.entity_id
_entity_poly.type
_entity_poly.pdbx_seq_one_letter_code
_entity_poly.pdbx_strand_id
1 'polypeptide(L)'
;MTDLAFQIMLAIAKGDPRFTARPEGVTPAEWTAFLSAVTTAVPRLRRMPTVLPARTSVCIQAVDGGSNTVNSGWSTTSLGKVQHAVASSYLTNTFDCGVGYNYTPGGVYDAINPAGSRDFSGTVLGLWAGRPDDEVDDTHLEIRPTNALGLGFLKDAINDLINKGLAILLIPFVCLVECIFGGCGGCAGDASDLADGANPLDEIDGLIPGIGDISGTDWTGVWHHINLFPQASNEFDNHQGLLSEEAFGGVPDPLEILLMAVSDAAGLSVNPDDSQGVHRYQIADAGDGHPDSKLRDDEDWLITTWVHVPFSPVDNLAQYGWSEFKKDTTRGARFLGWPLHAIGDATVPMHVTATSGWGHRPYEDAYDNLWPKLRRQGEPSEVRFAREALGSAVHWRKLILDWRGAHPKSSTDIPVRELVTAVAQRTFDRSMKLQATLGNWPFNQFMSSTYLVAKDTAIGFYRDRSDAVALGSPAAHDGVGATIAFLVSISEINPWPQQ
;
A
#
# COMPACT_ATOMS: atom_id res chain seq x y z
N MET A 1 -5.87 -0.06 -8.17
CA MET A 1 -6.96 0.96 -8.10
C MET A 1 -6.71 2.19 -8.98
N THR A 2 -5.51 2.76 -8.96
CA THR A 2 -5.13 4.00 -9.68
C THR A 2 -5.43 4.02 -11.17
N ASP A 3 -5.10 2.95 -11.90
CA ASP A 3 -5.40 2.88 -13.34
C ASP A 3 -6.92 2.97 -13.60
N LEU A 4 -7.73 2.22 -12.84
CA LEU A 4 -9.20 2.27 -12.97
C LEU A 4 -9.76 3.67 -12.69
N ALA A 5 -9.25 4.36 -11.67
CA ALA A 5 -9.62 5.76 -11.39
C ALA A 5 -9.36 6.65 -12.62
N PHE A 6 -8.21 6.51 -13.27
CA PHE A 6 -7.90 7.24 -14.49
C PHE A 6 -8.79 6.84 -15.67
N GLN A 7 -9.13 5.55 -15.84
CA GLN A 7 -10.05 5.11 -16.89
C GLN A 7 -11.46 5.69 -16.71
N ILE A 8 -11.95 5.83 -15.47
CA ILE A 8 -13.22 6.50 -15.15
C ILE A 8 -13.14 7.99 -15.52
N MET A 9 -12.04 8.68 -15.16
CA MET A 9 -11.83 10.08 -15.54
C MET A 9 -11.78 10.26 -17.07
N LEU A 10 -11.12 9.35 -17.78
CA LEU A 10 -11.04 9.34 -19.23
C LEU A 10 -12.44 9.16 -19.87
N ALA A 11 -13.29 8.30 -19.32
CA ALA A 11 -14.66 8.11 -19.77
C ALA A 11 -15.48 9.40 -19.68
N ILE A 12 -15.36 10.12 -18.56
CA ILE A 12 -16.00 11.43 -18.36
C ILE A 12 -15.46 12.46 -19.35
N ALA A 13 -14.13 12.54 -19.52
CA ALA A 13 -13.50 13.48 -20.45
C ALA A 13 -13.90 13.23 -21.91
N LYS A 14 -14.20 11.98 -22.28
CA LYS A 14 -14.74 11.61 -23.60
C LYS A 14 -16.25 11.83 -23.73
N GLY A 15 -16.93 12.26 -22.68
CA GLY A 15 -18.37 12.54 -22.68
C GLY A 15 -19.24 11.28 -22.71
N ASP A 16 -18.75 10.15 -22.20
CA ASP A 16 -19.52 8.91 -22.21
C ASP A 16 -20.76 9.03 -21.31
N PRO A 17 -21.99 8.89 -21.85
CA PRO A 17 -23.23 9.11 -21.09
C PRO A 17 -23.42 8.11 -19.94
N ARG A 18 -22.71 6.98 -19.95
CA ARG A 18 -22.74 5.98 -18.87
C ARG A 18 -22.12 6.53 -17.58
N PHE A 19 -21.17 7.46 -17.71
CA PHE A 19 -20.35 8.00 -16.60
C PHE A 19 -20.72 9.44 -16.21
N THR A 20 -21.60 10.11 -16.97
CA THR A 20 -22.06 11.47 -16.66
C THR A 20 -23.40 11.50 -15.90
N ALA A 21 -24.00 10.34 -15.65
CA ALA A 21 -25.17 10.21 -14.80
C ALA A 21 -24.83 10.56 -13.34
N ARG A 22 -25.58 11.49 -12.76
CA ARG A 22 -25.39 11.98 -11.39
C ARG A 22 -25.53 10.84 -10.36
N PRO A 23 -24.56 10.65 -9.45
CA PRO A 23 -24.70 9.73 -8.31
C PRO A 23 -25.83 10.15 -7.37
N GLU A 24 -26.38 9.19 -6.63
CA GLU A 24 -27.36 9.47 -5.58
C GLU A 24 -26.72 10.31 -4.46
N GLY A 25 -27.48 11.23 -3.85
CA GLY A 25 -26.99 12.09 -2.78
C GLY A 25 -26.11 13.29 -3.20
N VAL A 26 -25.65 13.35 -4.45
CA VAL A 26 -24.88 14.50 -4.97
C VAL A 26 -25.82 15.55 -5.56
N THR A 27 -25.66 16.83 -5.24
CA THR A 27 -26.51 17.89 -5.83
C THR A 27 -26.19 18.11 -7.32
N PRO A 28 -27.14 18.62 -8.13
CA PRO A 28 -26.86 18.91 -9.54
C PRO A 28 -25.69 19.88 -9.73
N ALA A 29 -25.58 20.90 -8.86
CA ALA A 29 -24.51 21.89 -8.92
C ALA A 29 -23.13 21.28 -8.61
N GLU A 30 -23.02 20.49 -7.53
CA GLU A 30 -21.79 19.76 -7.20
C GLU A 30 -21.38 18.82 -8.32
N TRP A 31 -22.34 18.09 -8.90
CA TRP A 31 -22.05 17.15 -9.99
C TRP A 31 -21.56 17.84 -11.26
N THR A 32 -22.22 18.92 -11.68
CA THR A 32 -21.79 19.69 -12.85
C THR A 32 -20.40 20.29 -12.66
N ALA A 33 -20.12 20.85 -11.48
CA ALA A 33 -18.79 21.39 -11.16
C ALA A 33 -17.73 20.28 -11.17
N PHE A 34 -18.03 19.12 -10.59
CA PHE A 34 -17.13 17.98 -10.54
C PHE A 34 -16.82 17.42 -11.94
N LEU A 35 -17.84 17.21 -12.78
CA LEU A 35 -17.64 16.78 -14.17
C LEU A 35 -16.75 17.76 -14.95
N SER A 36 -16.98 19.06 -14.80
CA SER A 36 -16.15 20.09 -15.44
C SER A 36 -14.69 20.03 -14.99
N ALA A 37 -14.46 19.81 -13.69
CA ALA A 37 -13.12 19.64 -13.13
C ALA A 37 -12.44 18.38 -13.69
N VAL A 38 -13.13 17.24 -13.76
CA VAL A 38 -12.59 15.99 -14.34
C VAL A 38 -12.24 16.16 -15.82
N THR A 39 -13.14 16.74 -16.62
CA THR A 39 -12.89 17.01 -18.05
C THR A 39 -11.65 17.90 -18.26
N THR A 40 -11.41 18.85 -17.35
CA THR A 40 -10.23 19.72 -17.38
C THR A 40 -8.97 19.00 -16.88
N ALA A 41 -9.10 18.10 -15.91
CA ALA A 41 -7.99 17.41 -15.26
C ALA A 41 -7.27 16.45 -16.22
N VAL A 42 -8.00 15.62 -16.96
CA VAL A 42 -7.40 14.60 -17.85
C VAL A 42 -6.36 15.17 -18.82
N PRO A 43 -6.65 16.21 -19.65
CA PRO A 43 -5.66 16.76 -20.56
C PRO A 43 -4.50 17.50 -19.86
N ARG A 44 -4.62 17.86 -18.58
CA ARG A 44 -3.52 18.41 -17.79
C ARG A 44 -2.62 17.30 -17.26
N LEU A 45 -3.21 16.28 -16.64
CA LEU A 45 -2.48 15.10 -16.15
C LEU A 45 -1.69 14.42 -17.27
N ARG A 46 -2.27 14.31 -18.48
CA ARG A 46 -1.59 13.76 -19.65
C ARG A 46 -0.29 14.48 -20.04
N ARG A 47 -0.04 15.70 -19.56
CA ARG A 47 1.20 16.46 -19.81
C ARG A 47 2.28 16.22 -18.74
N MET A 48 1.92 15.63 -17.62
CA MET A 48 2.85 15.31 -16.54
C MET A 48 3.95 14.38 -17.07
N PRO A 49 5.23 14.63 -16.75
CA PRO A 49 6.32 13.72 -17.10
C PRO A 49 6.14 12.35 -16.44
N THR A 50 6.45 11.28 -17.17
CA THR A 50 6.38 9.91 -16.65
C THR A 50 7.45 9.64 -15.59
N VAL A 51 8.63 10.26 -15.72
CA VAL A 51 9.85 10.06 -14.91
C VAL A 51 10.27 8.60 -14.73
N LEU A 52 9.86 7.71 -15.64
CA LEU A 52 10.25 6.30 -15.59
C LEU A 52 11.77 6.17 -15.69
N PRO A 53 12.42 5.27 -14.93
CA PRO A 53 13.82 4.95 -15.12
C PRO A 53 14.12 4.61 -16.58
N ALA A 54 15.25 5.06 -17.12
CA ALA A 54 15.61 4.76 -18.50
C ALA A 54 15.84 3.25 -18.68
N ARG A 55 15.20 2.67 -19.68
CA ARG A 55 15.55 1.33 -20.19
C ARG A 55 16.52 1.46 -21.35
N THR A 56 17.33 0.43 -21.56
CA THR A 56 18.19 0.34 -22.74
C THR A 56 17.30 0.38 -23.99
N SER A 57 17.71 1.16 -25.00
CA SER A 57 16.93 1.41 -26.22
C SER A 57 16.73 0.19 -27.12
N VAL A 58 17.20 -0.98 -26.69
CA VAL A 58 17.17 -2.25 -27.45
C VAL A 58 16.31 -3.29 -26.72
N CYS A 59 15.51 -2.88 -25.72
CA CYS A 59 14.63 -3.83 -25.09
C CYS A 59 13.51 -4.24 -26.07
N ILE A 60 13.58 -5.48 -26.53
CA ILE A 60 12.63 -6.15 -27.40
C ILE A 60 12.00 -7.26 -26.57
N GLN A 61 10.72 -7.10 -26.19
CA GLN A 61 9.99 -8.21 -25.61
C GLN A 61 9.39 -9.04 -26.75
N ALA A 62 9.92 -10.25 -26.95
CA ALA A 62 9.31 -11.22 -27.85
C ALA A 62 7.99 -11.70 -27.23
N VAL A 63 6.89 -11.55 -27.95
CA VAL A 63 5.55 -12.00 -27.55
C VAL A 63 4.95 -12.85 -28.65
N ASP A 64 4.01 -13.73 -28.30
CA ASP A 64 3.31 -14.56 -29.29
C ASP A 64 2.64 -13.67 -30.35
N GLY A 65 3.19 -13.68 -31.57
CA GLY A 65 2.72 -12.88 -32.70
C GLY A 65 3.48 -11.56 -32.98
N GLY A 66 4.57 -11.24 -32.27
CA GLY A 66 5.41 -10.08 -32.61
C GLY A 66 6.45 -9.65 -31.58
N SER A 67 6.91 -8.40 -31.70
CA SER A 67 7.85 -7.75 -30.77
C SER A 67 7.27 -6.44 -30.25
N ASN A 68 7.33 -6.19 -28.94
CA ASN A 68 7.09 -4.87 -28.38
C ASN A 68 8.43 -4.15 -28.18
N THR A 69 8.64 -3.08 -28.95
CA THR A 69 9.83 -2.23 -28.85
C THR A 69 9.46 -0.96 -28.11
N VAL A 70 10.10 -0.73 -26.97
CA VAL A 70 9.98 0.54 -26.26
C VAL A 70 10.76 1.60 -27.04
N ASN A 71 10.07 2.66 -27.49
CA ASN A 71 10.74 3.78 -28.16
C ASN A 71 11.74 4.48 -27.24
N SER A 72 12.83 4.99 -27.82
CA SER A 72 13.76 5.87 -27.12
C SER A 72 13.02 7.09 -26.56
N GLY A 73 13.09 7.31 -25.25
CA GLY A 73 12.41 8.42 -24.56
C GLY A 73 11.16 8.05 -23.76
N TRP A 74 10.86 6.77 -23.54
CA TRP A 74 9.76 6.36 -22.64
C TRP A 74 9.91 6.91 -21.20
N SER A 75 11.16 7.09 -20.76
CA SER A 75 11.55 7.71 -19.48
C SER A 75 11.32 9.21 -19.39
N THR A 76 11.31 9.91 -20.53
CA THR A 76 11.25 11.39 -20.59
C THR A 76 9.98 11.90 -21.26
N THR A 77 9.07 11.01 -21.66
CA THR A 77 7.80 11.37 -22.27
C THR A 77 6.78 11.86 -21.23
N SER A 78 5.67 12.40 -21.70
CA SER A 78 4.51 12.75 -20.86
C SER A 78 3.54 11.57 -20.77
N LEU A 79 2.77 11.46 -19.68
CA LEU A 79 1.79 10.39 -19.44
C LEU A 79 0.92 10.08 -20.68
N GLY A 80 0.37 11.11 -21.34
CA GLY A 80 -0.53 10.95 -22.49
C GLY A 80 0.14 10.58 -23.82
N LYS A 81 1.47 10.39 -23.83
CA LYS A 81 2.31 9.98 -24.97
C LYS A 81 2.97 8.61 -24.76
N VAL A 82 2.70 7.96 -23.63
CA VAL A 82 3.11 6.58 -23.34
C VAL A 82 2.43 5.65 -24.36
N GLN A 83 3.20 4.77 -25.01
CA GLN A 83 2.73 3.95 -26.13
C GLN A 83 2.35 2.52 -25.74
N HIS A 84 2.80 2.07 -24.57
CA HIS A 84 2.54 0.73 -24.05
C HIS A 84 2.16 0.83 -22.58
N ALA A 85 1.36 -0.12 -22.09
CA ALA A 85 1.14 -0.25 -20.66
C ALA A 85 2.46 -0.57 -19.96
N VAL A 86 2.69 0.03 -18.79
CA VAL A 86 3.84 -0.32 -17.96
C VAL A 86 3.44 -1.47 -17.03
N ALA A 87 4.21 -2.55 -17.04
CA ALA A 87 4.02 -3.69 -16.15
C ALA A 87 4.52 -3.35 -14.73
N SER A 88 3.94 -3.96 -13.71
CA SER A 88 4.39 -3.80 -12.31
C SER A 88 5.87 -4.17 -12.12
N SER A 89 6.36 -5.15 -12.87
CA SER A 89 7.77 -5.55 -12.88
C SER A 89 8.73 -4.52 -13.48
N TYR A 90 8.24 -3.39 -14.00
CA TYR A 90 9.10 -2.39 -14.64
C TYR A 90 10.15 -1.80 -13.68
N LEU A 91 9.92 -1.78 -12.37
CA LEU A 91 10.90 -1.24 -11.43
C LEU A 91 11.87 -2.30 -10.94
N THR A 92 11.41 -3.55 -10.84
CA THR A 92 12.14 -4.65 -10.18
C THR A 92 12.88 -5.57 -11.15
N ASN A 93 12.34 -5.81 -12.34
CA ASN A 93 12.98 -6.67 -13.35
C ASN A 93 13.70 -5.84 -14.40
N THR A 94 15.02 -5.79 -14.36
CA THR A 94 15.83 -5.03 -15.34
C THR A 94 16.11 -5.75 -16.65
N PHE A 95 15.73 -7.02 -16.76
CA PHE A 95 15.95 -7.85 -17.95
C PHE A 95 14.77 -7.82 -18.93
N ASP A 96 13.55 -7.51 -18.45
CA ASP A 96 12.38 -7.26 -19.29
C ASP A 96 12.21 -5.76 -19.58
N CYS A 97 11.49 -5.45 -20.66
CA CYS A 97 11.14 -4.10 -21.04
C CYS A 97 10.10 -3.50 -20.09
N GLY A 98 9.50 -4.33 -19.24
CA GLY A 98 8.43 -3.93 -18.33
C GLY A 98 7.20 -3.44 -19.10
N VAL A 99 6.91 -4.07 -20.25
CA VAL A 99 5.74 -3.78 -21.07
C VAL A 99 4.62 -4.75 -20.70
N GLY A 100 3.48 -4.22 -20.27
CA GLY A 100 2.27 -4.99 -20.03
C GLY A 100 1.55 -5.32 -21.34
N TYR A 101 2.09 -6.23 -22.16
CA TYR A 101 1.58 -6.48 -23.53
C TYR A 101 0.14 -6.99 -23.59
N ASN A 102 -0.28 -7.78 -22.60
CA ASN A 102 -1.66 -8.27 -22.45
C ASN A 102 -2.57 -7.31 -21.69
N TYR A 103 -2.09 -6.13 -21.32
CA TYR A 103 -2.91 -5.16 -20.61
C TYR A 103 -4.15 -4.82 -21.42
N THR A 104 -5.28 -4.81 -20.73
CA THR A 104 -6.52 -4.22 -21.22
C THR A 104 -7.22 -3.57 -20.04
N PRO A 105 -7.81 -2.38 -20.19
CA PRO A 105 -8.55 -1.75 -19.10
C PRO A 105 -9.78 -2.58 -18.71
N GLY A 106 -10.30 -3.36 -19.66
CA GLY A 106 -11.28 -4.41 -19.44
C GLY A 106 -12.73 -3.93 -19.48
N GLY A 107 -13.62 -4.83 -19.89
CA GLY A 107 -15.07 -4.62 -19.79
C GLY A 107 -15.54 -3.37 -20.54
N VAL A 108 -16.35 -2.52 -19.91
CA VAL A 108 -16.88 -1.30 -20.54
C VAL A 108 -15.79 -0.30 -20.94
N TYR A 109 -14.62 -0.36 -20.30
CA TYR A 109 -13.50 0.53 -20.55
C TYR A 109 -12.72 0.18 -21.81
N ASP A 110 -12.85 -1.04 -22.35
CA ASP A 110 -12.25 -1.39 -23.64
C ASP A 110 -12.88 -0.59 -24.78
N ALA A 111 -14.17 -0.24 -24.67
CA ALA A 111 -14.83 0.65 -25.63
C ALA A 111 -14.42 2.12 -25.45
N ILE A 112 -14.10 2.53 -24.21
CA ILE A 112 -13.66 3.89 -23.89
C ILE A 112 -12.21 4.09 -24.31
N ASN A 113 -11.37 3.08 -24.15
CA ASN A 113 -9.94 3.11 -24.38
C ASN A 113 -9.54 1.94 -25.31
N PRO A 114 -9.96 1.99 -26.60
CA PRO A 114 -9.85 0.84 -27.50
C PRO A 114 -8.43 0.61 -28.00
N ALA A 115 -8.17 -0.64 -28.39
CA ALA A 115 -6.90 -1.05 -29.00
C ALA A 115 -6.52 -0.12 -30.18
N GLY A 116 -5.22 0.18 -30.31
CA GLY A 116 -4.68 1.08 -31.32
C GLY A 116 -4.77 2.59 -30.99
N SER A 117 -5.54 2.99 -29.97
CA SER A 117 -5.63 4.38 -29.50
C SER A 117 -5.61 4.51 -27.97
N ARG A 118 -4.96 3.53 -27.32
CA ARG A 118 -4.98 3.41 -25.87
C ARG A 118 -4.21 4.55 -25.17
N ASP A 119 -4.81 5.08 -24.12
CA ASP A 119 -4.17 5.95 -23.13
C ASP A 119 -3.67 5.09 -21.97
N PHE A 120 -2.37 5.13 -21.73
CA PHE A 120 -1.68 4.33 -20.70
C PHE A 120 -1.26 5.17 -19.49
N SER A 121 -1.71 6.43 -19.39
CA SER A 121 -1.37 7.32 -18.27
C SER A 121 -1.68 6.69 -16.90
N GLY A 122 -2.83 6.01 -16.79
CA GLY A 122 -3.25 5.31 -15.58
C GLY A 122 -2.31 4.16 -15.17
N THR A 123 -1.71 3.48 -16.15
CA THR A 123 -0.75 2.38 -15.87
C THR A 123 0.57 2.92 -15.30
N VAL A 124 1.04 4.09 -15.76
CA VAL A 124 2.23 4.74 -15.20
C VAL A 124 1.97 5.26 -13.79
N LEU A 125 0.82 5.90 -13.57
CA LEU A 125 0.42 6.32 -12.21
C LEU A 125 0.26 5.11 -11.29
N GLY A 126 -0.29 4.00 -11.79
CA GLY A 126 -0.41 2.75 -11.05
C GLY A 126 0.93 2.11 -10.71
N LEU A 127 1.90 2.13 -11.63
CA LEU A 127 3.26 1.68 -11.35
C LEU A 127 3.88 2.49 -10.20
N TRP A 128 3.82 3.82 -10.28
CA TRP A 128 4.37 4.65 -9.22
C TRP A 128 3.62 4.48 -7.92
N ALA A 129 2.29 4.27 -7.96
CA ALA A 129 1.51 3.97 -6.78
C ALA A 129 1.95 2.66 -6.11
N GLY A 130 2.48 1.66 -6.83
CA GLY A 130 3.04 0.46 -6.21
C GLY A 130 4.50 0.60 -5.77
N ARG A 131 5.17 1.72 -6.08
CA ARG A 131 6.60 1.92 -5.76
C ARG A 131 6.89 1.89 -4.25
N PRO A 132 6.06 2.45 -3.35
CA PRO A 132 6.37 2.46 -1.93
C PRO A 132 6.61 1.07 -1.35
N ASP A 133 5.91 0.03 -1.83
CA ASP A 133 6.16 -1.38 -1.43
C ASP A 133 7.56 -1.89 -1.81
N ASP A 134 8.22 -1.27 -2.80
CA ASP A 134 9.56 -1.65 -3.29
C ASP A 134 10.69 -0.77 -2.72
N GLU A 135 10.39 0.14 -1.78
CA GLU A 135 11.42 0.95 -1.09
C GLU A 135 12.02 0.14 0.05
N VAL A 136 12.79 -0.90 -0.31
CA VAL A 136 13.47 -1.78 0.66
C VAL A 136 14.40 -1.01 1.60
N ASP A 137 14.91 0.14 1.15
CA ASP A 137 15.75 1.01 1.97
C ASP A 137 14.96 1.77 3.05
N ASP A 138 13.63 1.68 3.09
CA ASP A 138 12.85 2.33 4.15
C ASP A 138 13.04 1.64 5.50
N THR A 139 13.40 0.36 5.51
CA THR A 139 13.61 -0.43 6.73
C THR A 139 14.85 -1.30 6.61
N HIS A 140 15.85 -0.98 7.42
CA HIS A 140 17.01 -1.80 7.68
C HIS A 140 16.96 -2.24 9.16
N LEU A 141 16.93 -3.54 9.42
CA LEU A 141 17.02 -4.07 10.78
C LEU A 141 18.44 -4.54 11.07
N GLU A 142 18.88 -4.36 12.31
CA GLU A 142 20.16 -4.86 12.81
C GLU A 142 19.99 -5.76 14.05
N ILE A 143 20.88 -6.73 14.20
CA ILE A 143 20.98 -7.53 15.43
C ILE A 143 21.79 -6.77 16.47
N ARG A 144 21.16 -6.41 17.59
CA ARG A 144 21.86 -5.75 18.69
C ARG A 144 22.58 -6.75 19.60
N PRO A 145 23.88 -6.55 19.89
CA PRO A 145 24.51 -7.23 21.00
C PRO A 145 23.97 -6.62 22.31
N THR A 146 23.10 -7.34 23.00
CA THR A 146 22.66 -6.99 24.35
C THR A 146 23.88 -6.91 25.28
N ASN A 147 24.33 -5.68 25.56
CA ASN A 147 25.21 -5.23 26.64
C ASN A 147 26.38 -6.17 27.03
N ALA A 148 27.61 -5.79 26.64
CA ALA A 148 29.00 -6.13 27.08
C ALA A 148 29.38 -7.42 27.87
N LEU A 149 28.47 -8.15 28.52
CA LEU A 149 28.66 -9.47 29.12
C LEU A 149 28.10 -10.61 28.25
N GLY A 150 27.38 -10.29 27.17
CA GLY A 150 26.59 -11.23 26.38
C GLY A 150 27.26 -11.88 25.17
N LEU A 151 28.47 -11.52 24.73
CA LEU A 151 29.02 -12.04 23.46
C LEU A 151 29.23 -13.56 23.41
N GLY A 152 29.44 -14.21 24.57
CA GLY A 152 29.50 -15.68 24.67
C GLY A 152 28.12 -16.33 24.66
N PHE A 153 27.14 -15.70 25.33
CA PHE A 153 25.76 -16.18 25.40
C PHE A 153 24.99 -15.91 24.10
N LEU A 154 25.32 -14.82 23.39
CA LEU A 154 24.78 -14.45 22.09
C LEU A 154 25.23 -15.45 21.03
N LYS A 155 26.48 -15.89 21.02
CA LYS A 155 26.91 -16.96 20.10
C LYS A 155 26.19 -18.27 20.39
N ASP A 156 26.00 -18.64 21.65
CA ASP A 156 25.30 -19.89 22.00
C ASP A 156 23.79 -19.78 21.79
N ALA A 157 23.16 -18.63 22.04
CA ALA A 157 21.73 -18.38 21.79
C ALA A 157 21.44 -18.21 20.31
N ILE A 158 22.30 -17.52 19.55
CA ILE A 158 22.24 -17.47 18.08
C ILE A 158 22.50 -18.87 17.54
N ASN A 159 23.52 -19.62 18.00
CA ASN A 159 23.73 -21.01 17.56
C ASN A 159 22.59 -21.96 17.97
N ASP A 160 21.91 -21.78 19.11
CA ASP A 160 20.72 -22.56 19.47
C ASP A 160 19.49 -22.12 18.67
N LEU A 161 19.34 -20.82 18.35
CA LEU A 161 18.31 -20.29 17.45
C LEU A 161 18.49 -20.81 16.02
N ILE A 162 19.75 -20.83 15.55
CA ILE A 162 20.24 -21.30 14.25
C ILE A 162 20.11 -22.82 14.10
N ASN A 163 20.49 -23.59 15.13
CA ASN A 163 20.48 -25.05 15.01
C ASN A 163 19.14 -25.68 15.42
N LYS A 164 18.30 -25.00 16.22
CA LYS A 164 17.09 -25.58 16.81
C LYS A 164 15.93 -24.60 17.10
N GLY A 165 16.16 -23.30 17.20
CA GLY A 165 15.26 -22.42 17.96
C GLY A 165 14.08 -21.82 17.19
N LEU A 166 14.20 -21.47 15.91
CA LEU A 166 13.02 -20.96 15.19
C LEU A 166 11.97 -22.06 15.03
N ALA A 167 12.39 -23.27 14.63
CA ALA A 167 11.51 -24.43 14.56
C ALA A 167 10.86 -24.72 15.92
N ILE A 168 11.63 -24.75 17.02
CA ILE A 168 11.07 -25.01 18.37
C ILE A 168 10.08 -23.93 18.82
N LEU A 169 10.34 -22.65 18.50
CA LEU A 169 9.41 -21.56 18.78
C LEU A 169 8.14 -21.67 17.93
N LEU A 170 8.26 -22.12 16.67
CA LEU A 170 7.16 -22.30 15.72
C LEU A 170 6.33 -23.56 15.99
N ILE A 171 6.92 -24.63 16.53
CA ILE A 171 6.26 -25.91 16.83
C ILE A 171 4.92 -25.73 17.54
N PRO A 172 4.80 -25.04 18.69
CA PRO A 172 3.51 -24.92 19.37
C PRO A 172 2.46 -24.18 18.53
N PHE A 173 2.85 -23.23 17.68
CA PHE A 173 1.93 -22.49 16.81
C PHE A 173 1.51 -23.30 15.59
N VAL A 174 2.47 -23.88 14.87
CA VAL A 174 2.21 -24.74 13.69
C VAL A 174 1.43 -25.97 14.10
N CYS A 175 1.79 -26.61 15.23
CA CYS A 175 1.03 -27.74 15.76
C CYS A 175 -0.38 -27.36 16.20
N LEU A 176 -0.60 -26.18 16.75
CA LEU A 176 -1.94 -25.72 17.08
C LEU A 176 -2.79 -25.54 15.80
N VAL A 177 -2.22 -24.94 14.75
CA VAL A 177 -2.92 -24.71 13.48
C VAL A 177 -3.21 -26.03 12.75
N GLU A 178 -2.21 -26.91 12.60
CA GLU A 178 -2.41 -28.22 11.98
C GLU A 178 -3.41 -29.09 12.74
N CYS A 179 -3.36 -29.07 14.08
CA CYS A 179 -4.34 -29.79 14.89
C CYS A 179 -5.77 -29.31 14.63
N ILE A 180 -5.97 -28.03 14.32
CA ILE A 180 -7.29 -27.47 14.04
C ILE A 180 -7.76 -27.82 12.62
N PHE A 181 -6.86 -27.91 11.64
CA PHE A 181 -7.24 -27.94 10.21
C PHE A 181 -6.79 -29.17 9.39
N GLY A 182 -5.76 -29.90 9.80
CA GLY A 182 -5.12 -30.97 9.01
C GLY A 182 -4.93 -32.31 9.73
N GLY A 183 -5.19 -32.37 11.04
CA GLY A 183 -4.84 -33.48 11.91
C GLY A 183 -3.45 -33.27 12.49
N CYS A 184 -3.27 -33.57 13.79
CA CYS A 184 -2.09 -33.24 14.59
C CYS A 184 -0.76 -33.95 14.22
N GLY A 185 -0.57 -34.36 12.97
CA GLY A 185 0.60 -35.11 12.53
C GLY A 185 1.35 -34.38 11.43
N GLY A 186 2.63 -34.10 11.65
CA GLY A 186 3.49 -33.41 10.67
C GLY A 186 4.06 -32.10 11.19
N CYS A 187 3.38 -31.44 12.12
CA CYS A 187 3.67 -30.06 12.55
C CYS A 187 5.06 -29.73 13.03
N ALA A 188 5.82 -30.68 13.57
CA ALA A 188 7.22 -30.43 13.90
C ALA A 188 8.11 -30.40 12.63
N GLY A 189 7.76 -31.19 11.62
CA GLY A 189 8.32 -31.13 10.28
C GLY A 189 7.92 -29.84 9.57
N ASP A 190 6.63 -29.50 9.52
CA ASP A 190 6.16 -28.28 8.87
C ASP A 190 6.66 -27.00 9.59
N ALA A 191 6.82 -27.03 10.92
CA ALA A 191 7.50 -25.97 11.66
C ALA A 191 9.00 -25.89 11.34
N SER A 192 9.64 -27.03 11.06
CA SER A 192 11.02 -27.07 10.58
C SER A 192 11.12 -26.56 9.14
N ASP A 193 10.22 -26.96 8.25
CA ASP A 193 10.20 -26.52 6.86
C ASP A 193 9.85 -25.03 6.76
N LEU A 194 8.94 -24.54 7.61
CA LEU A 194 8.64 -23.12 7.77
C LEU A 194 9.83 -22.38 8.38
N ALA A 195 10.54 -22.99 9.34
CA ALA A 195 11.75 -22.42 9.90
C ALA A 195 12.90 -22.39 8.89
N ASP A 196 12.97 -23.37 7.99
CA ASP A 196 13.95 -23.49 6.92
C ASP A 196 13.62 -22.53 5.76
N GLY A 197 12.34 -22.27 5.50
CA GLY A 197 11.86 -21.28 4.52
C GLY A 197 11.84 -19.83 5.03
N ALA A 198 11.68 -19.64 6.34
CA ALA A 198 11.82 -18.37 7.04
C ALA A 198 13.22 -18.22 7.65
N ASN A 199 14.16 -19.10 7.28
CA ASN A 199 15.47 -19.12 7.88
C ASN A 199 16.20 -17.85 7.49
N PRO A 200 16.50 -16.94 8.43
CA PRO A 200 17.33 -15.78 8.11
C PRO A 200 18.76 -16.22 7.74
N LEU A 201 19.09 -17.52 7.79
CA LEU A 201 20.42 -18.08 7.60
C LEU A 201 20.96 -18.11 6.18
N ASP A 202 20.13 -18.03 5.13
CA ASP A 202 20.67 -17.87 3.78
C ASP A 202 21.32 -16.48 3.57
N GLU A 203 21.15 -15.56 4.54
CA GLU A 203 21.77 -14.22 4.59
C GLU A 203 22.76 -14.02 5.77
N ILE A 204 22.85 -14.94 6.74
CA ILE A 204 23.68 -14.80 7.97
C ILE A 204 25.14 -15.29 7.79
N ASP A 205 25.58 -15.71 6.61
CA ASP A 205 26.97 -16.16 6.40
C ASP A 205 28.02 -15.02 6.46
N GLY A 206 27.58 -13.79 6.74
CA GLY A 206 28.43 -12.70 7.17
C GLY A 206 28.06 -12.21 8.56
N LEU A 207 29.06 -12.19 9.46
CA LEU A 207 29.38 -11.08 10.39
C LEU A 207 29.38 -11.45 11.90
N ILE A 208 30.37 -10.87 12.60
CA ILE A 208 30.41 -10.42 14.01
C ILE A 208 31.34 -9.20 14.03
N PRO A 209 31.04 -8.04 14.66
CA PRO A 209 29.80 -7.40 15.16
C PRO A 209 29.36 -6.19 14.29
N GLY A 210 28.06 -5.86 14.25
CA GLY A 210 27.41 -4.99 13.23
C GLY A 210 26.71 -5.80 12.13
N ILE A 211 26.03 -6.88 12.53
CA ILE A 211 25.82 -8.12 11.76
C ILE A 211 24.45 -8.16 11.13
N GLY A 212 24.41 -8.27 9.81
CA GLY A 212 23.19 -8.46 9.05
C GLY A 212 22.48 -7.13 8.85
N ASP A 213 22.66 -6.54 7.68
CA ASP A 213 21.66 -5.62 7.15
C ASP A 213 20.48 -6.50 6.69
N ILE A 214 19.41 -6.52 7.48
CA ILE A 214 18.19 -7.22 7.12
C ILE A 214 17.23 -6.19 6.53
N SER A 215 17.10 -6.21 5.21
CA SER A 215 16.17 -5.37 4.46
C SER A 215 15.42 -6.23 3.43
N GLY A 216 14.24 -5.78 3.05
CA GLY A 216 13.39 -6.53 2.14
C GLY A 216 11.97 -6.01 2.12
N THR A 217 11.21 -6.40 1.10
CA THR A 217 9.83 -5.93 0.90
C THR A 217 8.90 -6.28 2.06
N ASP A 218 9.19 -7.37 2.78
CA ASP A 218 8.42 -7.77 3.97
C ASP A 218 8.58 -6.76 5.12
N TRP A 219 9.73 -6.06 5.19
CA TRP A 219 10.03 -5.07 6.22
C TRP A 219 9.60 -3.65 5.81
N THR A 220 9.43 -3.36 4.52
CA THR A 220 8.90 -2.07 4.05
C THR A 220 7.47 -1.84 4.55
N GLY A 221 6.67 -2.90 4.67
CA GLY A 221 5.25 -2.81 5.06
C GLY A 221 4.98 -2.23 6.46
N VAL A 222 5.98 -2.16 7.35
CA VAL A 222 5.80 -1.60 8.71
C VAL A 222 5.38 -0.12 8.71
N TRP A 223 5.71 0.61 7.64
CA TRP A 223 5.36 2.04 7.46
C TRP A 223 3.95 2.26 6.87
N HIS A 224 3.23 1.20 6.51
CA HIS A 224 1.98 1.27 5.72
C HIS A 224 0.72 1.28 6.60
N HIS A 225 0.87 1.62 7.88
CA HIS A 225 -0.18 1.49 8.90
C HIS A 225 -0.60 2.83 9.48
N ILE A 226 -1.81 2.93 9.98
CA ILE A 226 -2.26 4.02 10.85
C ILE A 226 -3.18 3.45 11.93
N ASN A 227 -2.89 3.74 13.19
CA ASN A 227 -3.66 3.24 14.32
C ASN A 227 -4.79 4.20 14.66
N LEU A 228 -6.02 3.79 14.34
CA LEU A 228 -7.22 4.59 14.61
C LEU A 228 -7.96 4.19 15.89
N PHE A 229 -7.38 3.32 16.71
CA PHE A 229 -7.92 3.05 18.03
C PHE A 229 -7.80 4.29 18.93
N PRO A 230 -8.88 4.72 19.60
CA PRO A 230 -8.84 5.88 20.49
C PRO A 230 -7.86 5.75 21.67
N GLN A 231 -7.53 4.52 22.05
CA GLN A 231 -6.62 4.21 23.15
C GLN A 231 -5.15 4.07 22.73
N ALA A 232 -4.82 4.23 21.44
CA ALA A 232 -3.45 4.17 20.98
C ALA A 232 -2.60 5.24 21.68
N SER A 233 -1.36 4.90 22.04
CA SER A 233 -0.48 5.80 22.80
C SER A 233 -0.11 7.05 22.01
N ASN A 234 0.12 6.91 20.69
CA ASN A 234 0.40 8.03 19.78
C ASN A 234 1.57 8.88 20.29
N GLU A 235 2.67 8.21 20.67
CA GLU A 235 3.77 8.87 21.38
C GLU A 235 4.46 9.96 20.56
N PHE A 236 4.65 9.72 19.26
CA PHE A 236 5.42 10.59 18.38
C PHE A 236 4.61 11.32 17.31
N ASP A 237 3.41 10.85 17.01
CA ASP A 237 2.57 11.36 15.93
C ASP A 237 1.12 11.53 16.43
N ASN A 238 0.29 12.29 15.73
CA ASN A 238 -1.14 12.43 16.07
C ASN A 238 -1.90 11.08 16.02
N HIS A 239 -1.47 10.21 15.10
CA HIS A 239 -1.75 8.79 15.06
C HIS A 239 -0.42 8.08 14.86
N GLN A 240 -0.15 7.00 15.57
CA GLN A 240 1.00 6.15 15.25
C GLN A 240 0.67 5.18 14.10
N GLY A 241 1.70 4.65 13.46
CA GLY A 241 1.60 3.51 12.55
C GLY A 241 1.57 2.19 13.30
N LEU A 242 2.38 1.22 12.84
CA LEU A 242 2.51 -0.09 13.48
C LEU A 242 3.19 0.03 14.85
N LEU A 243 2.63 -0.65 15.85
CA LEU A 243 3.25 -0.97 17.12
C LEU A 243 2.64 -2.30 17.57
N SER A 244 3.43 -3.39 17.56
CA SER A 244 2.89 -4.74 17.73
C SER A 244 2.14 -4.94 19.05
N GLU A 245 2.57 -4.27 20.12
CA GLU A 245 1.90 -4.32 21.43
C GLU A 245 0.52 -3.68 21.44
N GLU A 246 0.28 -2.70 20.56
CA GLU A 246 -0.99 -1.97 20.44
C GLU A 246 -1.79 -2.37 19.18
N ALA A 247 -1.29 -3.36 18.43
CA ALA A 247 -1.97 -3.95 17.28
C ALA A 247 -3.39 -4.38 17.65
N PHE A 248 -4.34 -4.05 16.77
CA PHE A 248 -5.76 -4.32 16.98
C PHE A 248 -6.30 -3.85 18.37
N GLY A 249 -5.81 -2.70 18.84
CA GLY A 249 -6.25 -2.10 20.09
C GLY A 249 -5.69 -2.78 21.34
N GLY A 250 -4.50 -3.37 21.23
CA GLY A 250 -3.81 -4.07 22.31
C GLY A 250 -4.11 -5.57 22.39
N VAL A 251 -4.51 -6.18 21.27
CA VAL A 251 -4.80 -7.61 21.19
C VAL A 251 -4.01 -8.21 20.01
N PRO A 252 -2.71 -8.47 20.21
CA PRO A 252 -1.88 -9.09 19.17
C PRO A 252 -2.38 -10.50 18.86
N ASP A 253 -2.31 -10.89 17.59
CA ASP A 253 -2.63 -12.24 17.16
C ASP A 253 -1.41 -13.19 17.34
N PRO A 254 -1.54 -14.50 17.07
CA PRO A 254 -0.42 -15.43 17.17
C PRO A 254 0.79 -15.09 16.30
N LEU A 255 0.60 -14.47 15.12
CA LEU A 255 1.71 -14.05 14.27
C LEU A 255 2.47 -12.87 14.91
N GLU A 256 1.75 -11.86 15.40
CA GLU A 256 2.34 -10.73 16.13
C GLU A 256 3.14 -11.19 17.36
N ILE A 257 2.57 -12.12 18.16
CA ILE A 257 3.27 -12.72 19.32
C ILE A 257 4.55 -13.45 18.90
N LEU A 258 4.50 -14.19 17.80
CA LEU A 258 5.66 -14.85 17.25
C LEU A 258 6.72 -13.84 16.78
N LEU A 259 6.31 -12.80 16.05
CA LEU A 259 7.21 -11.74 15.59
C LEU A 259 7.87 -11.03 16.77
N MET A 260 7.13 -10.73 17.84
CA MET A 260 7.68 -10.17 19.07
C MET A 260 8.73 -11.11 19.69
N ALA A 261 8.37 -12.37 19.91
CA ALA A 261 9.27 -13.33 20.54
C ALA A 261 10.56 -13.56 19.74
N VAL A 262 10.46 -13.68 18.41
CA VAL A 262 11.62 -13.85 17.53
C VAL A 262 12.47 -12.59 17.49
N SER A 263 11.85 -11.42 17.35
CA SER A 263 12.58 -10.14 17.29
C SER A 263 13.32 -9.88 18.60
N ASP A 264 12.69 -10.14 19.75
CA ASP A 264 13.30 -10.01 21.08
C ASP A 264 14.44 -11.00 21.30
N ALA A 265 14.25 -12.25 20.90
CA ALA A 265 15.30 -13.27 21.01
C ALA A 265 16.52 -12.95 20.12
N ALA A 266 16.28 -12.42 18.93
CA ALA A 266 17.31 -12.03 17.98
C ALA A 266 17.87 -10.62 18.25
N GLY A 267 17.21 -9.81 19.07
CA GLY A 267 17.58 -8.40 19.29
C GLY A 267 17.44 -7.55 18.03
N LEU A 268 16.42 -7.78 17.21
CA LEU A 268 16.21 -7.06 15.94
C LEU A 268 15.66 -5.65 16.18
N SER A 269 16.48 -4.63 16.00
CA SER A 269 16.07 -3.22 16.08
C SER A 269 16.12 -2.54 14.71
N VAL A 270 15.44 -1.40 14.57
CA VAL A 270 15.57 -0.56 13.38
C VAL A 270 16.92 0.13 13.41
N ASN A 271 17.72 0.00 12.36
CA ASN A 271 18.94 0.77 12.17
C ASN A 271 18.59 2.14 11.58
N PRO A 272 18.67 3.24 12.36
CA PRO A 272 18.24 4.55 11.91
C PRO A 272 19.17 5.17 10.86
N ASP A 273 20.46 4.79 10.82
CA ASP A 273 21.44 5.35 9.87
C ASP A 273 21.18 4.87 8.44
N ASP A 274 20.74 3.62 8.29
CA ASP A 274 20.48 3.00 6.99
C ASP A 274 18.98 3.10 6.59
N SER A 275 18.06 3.13 7.57
CA SER A 275 16.61 3.18 7.33
C SER A 275 16.14 4.55 6.87
N GLN A 276 15.85 4.69 5.58
CA GLN A 276 15.33 5.94 5.02
C GLN A 276 13.94 6.29 5.56
N GLY A 277 13.13 5.30 5.94
CA GLY A 277 11.78 5.53 6.49
C GLY A 277 11.80 6.36 7.77
N VAL A 278 12.82 6.16 8.62
CA VAL A 278 13.07 6.94 9.84
C VAL A 278 13.18 8.43 9.53
N HIS A 279 13.82 8.80 8.43
CA HIS A 279 14.00 10.20 8.04
C HIS A 279 12.88 10.74 7.16
N ARG A 280 12.30 9.89 6.30
CA ARG A 280 11.27 10.28 5.32
C ARG A 280 9.93 10.57 5.99
N TYR A 281 9.56 9.79 7.01
CA TYR A 281 8.18 9.75 7.53
C TYR A 281 7.97 10.47 8.87
N GLN A 282 9.01 11.10 9.43
CA GLN A 282 8.88 12.06 10.52
C GLN A 282 8.64 13.46 9.93
N ILE A 283 7.40 13.94 9.99
CA ILE A 283 6.95 15.15 9.29
C ILE A 283 6.85 16.32 10.26
N ALA A 284 7.61 17.39 10.00
CA ALA A 284 7.52 18.65 10.73
C ALA A 284 7.29 19.84 9.79
N ASP A 285 6.68 20.92 10.30
CA ASP A 285 6.46 22.19 9.61
C ASP A 285 5.71 22.05 8.26
N ALA A 286 4.83 21.06 8.13
CA ALA A 286 4.14 20.77 6.86
C ALA A 286 3.09 21.84 6.46
N GLY A 287 2.57 22.59 7.44
CA GLY A 287 1.61 23.66 7.21
C GLY A 287 0.25 23.21 6.67
N ASP A 288 -0.12 21.94 6.89
CA ASP A 288 -1.35 21.31 6.39
C ASP A 288 -2.46 21.18 7.47
N GLY A 289 -2.19 21.65 8.69
CA GLY A 289 -3.13 21.64 9.80
C GLY A 289 -3.02 20.40 10.71
N HIS A 290 -2.19 19.42 10.37
CA HIS A 290 -1.87 18.31 11.26
C HIS A 290 -0.74 18.67 12.23
N PRO A 291 -0.71 18.07 13.44
CA PRO A 291 0.45 18.16 14.32
C PRO A 291 1.73 17.67 13.65
N ASP A 292 2.85 18.25 14.07
CA ASP A 292 4.17 17.78 13.67
C ASP A 292 4.53 16.50 14.44
N SER A 293 5.29 15.62 13.79
CA SER A 293 5.95 14.50 14.46
C SER A 293 6.92 15.03 15.51
N LYS A 294 6.91 14.40 16.69
CA LYS A 294 8.02 14.53 17.65
C LYS A 294 9.22 13.79 17.06
N LEU A 295 10.23 14.55 16.65
CA LEU A 295 11.45 13.99 16.09
C LEU A 295 12.15 13.09 17.11
N ARG A 296 12.46 11.89 16.66
CA ARG A 296 13.21 10.86 17.38
C ARG A 296 14.70 10.99 17.16
N ASP A 297 15.47 10.64 18.18
CA ASP A 297 16.90 10.41 18.03
C ASP A 297 17.19 8.94 17.68
N ASP A 298 18.45 8.63 17.41
CA ASP A 298 18.85 7.28 17.01
C ASP A 298 18.58 6.28 18.15
N GLU A 299 18.70 6.70 19.41
CA GLU A 299 18.48 5.82 20.58
C GLU A 299 17.02 5.36 20.65
N ASP A 300 16.06 6.22 20.30
CA ASP A 300 14.62 5.89 20.27
C ASP A 300 14.30 4.70 19.33
N TRP A 301 15.03 4.55 18.22
CA TRP A 301 14.84 3.44 17.25
C TRP A 301 15.55 2.15 17.63
N LEU A 302 16.57 2.31 18.45
CA LEU A 302 17.58 1.33 18.72
C LEU A 302 17.34 0.64 20.07
N ILE A 303 16.82 1.35 21.07
CA ILE A 303 16.77 0.88 22.46
C ILE A 303 15.97 -0.41 22.65
N THR A 304 14.93 -0.61 21.83
CA THR A 304 14.11 -1.83 21.81
C THR A 304 14.11 -2.46 20.42
N THR A 305 13.56 -3.66 20.33
CA THR A 305 13.34 -4.31 19.04
C THR A 305 12.23 -3.62 18.27
N TRP A 306 12.21 -3.77 16.94
CA TRP A 306 11.33 -3.01 16.05
C TRP A 306 9.83 -3.19 16.40
N VAL A 307 9.44 -4.35 16.92
CA VAL A 307 8.05 -4.66 17.35
C VAL A 307 7.56 -3.76 18.49
N HIS A 308 8.47 -3.19 19.27
CA HIS A 308 8.18 -2.34 20.44
C HIS A 308 8.40 -0.86 20.13
N VAL A 309 8.76 -0.51 18.89
CA VAL A 309 8.94 0.88 18.47
C VAL A 309 7.73 1.31 17.63
N PRO A 310 7.04 2.42 17.98
CA PRO A 310 5.93 2.92 17.18
C PRO A 310 6.42 3.50 15.85
N PHE A 311 5.98 2.96 14.72
CA PHE A 311 6.30 3.50 13.40
C PHE A 311 5.48 4.77 13.09
N SER A 312 5.96 5.57 12.14
CA SER A 312 5.19 6.71 11.64
C SER A 312 3.96 6.24 10.86
N PRO A 313 2.85 6.99 10.90
CA PRO A 313 1.60 6.61 10.22
C PRO A 313 1.66 6.75 8.68
N VAL A 314 0.78 6.03 7.99
CA VAL A 314 0.69 6.02 6.52
C VAL A 314 0.27 7.37 5.91
N ASP A 315 -0.36 8.25 6.69
CA ASP A 315 -0.62 9.63 6.25
C ASP A 315 0.68 10.47 6.19
N ASN A 316 1.66 10.24 7.07
CA ASN A 316 2.99 10.81 6.94
C ASN A 316 3.73 10.27 5.71
N LEU A 317 3.56 8.98 5.37
CA LEU A 317 4.06 8.41 4.11
C LEU A 317 3.50 9.18 2.90
N ALA A 318 2.19 9.47 2.90
CA ALA A 318 1.55 10.29 1.87
C ALA A 318 2.14 11.71 1.80
N GLN A 319 2.37 12.33 2.96
CA GLN A 319 2.89 13.69 3.07
C GLN A 319 4.34 13.83 2.64
N TYR A 320 5.18 12.82 2.87
CA TYR A 320 6.53 12.76 2.31
C TYR A 320 6.48 12.88 0.79
N GLY A 321 5.74 11.99 0.13
CA GLY A 321 5.61 12.02 -1.34
C GLY A 321 5.01 13.32 -1.86
N TRP A 322 4.00 13.84 -1.16
CA TRP A 322 3.41 15.14 -1.52
C TRP A 322 4.42 16.28 -1.42
N SER A 323 5.24 16.29 -0.37
CA SER A 323 6.29 17.29 -0.16
C SER A 323 7.37 17.21 -1.24
N GLU A 324 7.83 16.00 -1.57
CA GLU A 324 8.82 15.79 -2.63
C GLU A 324 8.27 16.14 -4.01
N PHE A 325 7.01 15.83 -4.29
CA PHE A 325 6.35 16.28 -5.52
C PHE A 325 6.28 17.81 -5.63
N LYS A 326 6.03 18.51 -4.52
CA LYS A 326 6.00 19.98 -4.51
C LYS A 326 7.39 20.60 -4.71
N LYS A 327 8.45 19.96 -4.20
CA LYS A 327 9.86 20.35 -4.37
C LYS A 327 10.41 20.02 -5.76
N ASP A 328 9.93 18.94 -6.37
CA ASP A 328 10.37 18.48 -7.68
C ASP A 328 10.04 19.51 -8.77
N THR A 329 11.07 20.11 -9.36
CA THR A 329 10.93 21.09 -10.45
C THR A 329 10.37 20.50 -11.74
N THR A 330 10.54 19.19 -11.96
CA THR A 330 9.94 18.48 -13.10
C THR A 330 8.46 18.17 -12.86
N ARG A 331 8.09 18.11 -11.57
CA ARG A 331 6.77 17.70 -11.06
C ARG A 331 6.36 16.35 -11.66
N GLY A 332 7.29 15.42 -11.76
CA GLY A 332 7.04 14.12 -12.38
C GLY A 332 6.05 13.26 -11.60
N ALA A 333 5.50 12.23 -12.26
CA ALA A 333 4.55 11.29 -11.65
C ALA A 333 5.12 10.48 -10.48
N ARG A 334 6.44 10.36 -10.34
CA ARG A 334 7.12 9.50 -9.35
C ARG A 334 6.65 9.73 -7.92
N PHE A 335 6.74 10.97 -7.44
CA PHE A 335 6.43 11.29 -6.04
C PHE A 335 4.94 11.28 -5.73
N LEU A 336 4.08 11.15 -6.75
CA LEU A 336 2.66 10.87 -6.55
C LEU A 336 2.40 9.42 -6.14
N GLY A 337 3.40 8.55 -6.27
CA GLY A 337 3.32 7.17 -5.84
C GLY A 337 2.87 7.03 -4.41
N TRP A 338 3.61 7.64 -3.48
CA TRP A 338 3.34 7.67 -2.04
C TRP A 338 1.90 8.09 -1.66
N PRO A 339 1.37 9.28 -2.04
CA PRO A 339 0.00 9.62 -1.68
C PRO A 339 -1.05 8.74 -2.36
N LEU A 340 -0.80 8.22 -3.57
CA LEU A 340 -1.71 7.28 -4.23
C LEU A 340 -1.71 5.90 -3.55
N HIS A 341 -0.54 5.46 -3.09
CA HIS A 341 -0.35 4.23 -2.32
C HIS A 341 -1.04 4.30 -0.98
N ALA A 342 -0.77 5.36 -0.20
CA ALA A 342 -1.38 5.59 1.11
C ALA A 342 -2.92 5.66 1.07
N ILE A 343 -3.50 6.22 -0.01
CA ILE A 343 -4.96 6.17 -0.22
C ILE A 343 -5.45 4.73 -0.36
N GLY A 344 -4.68 3.86 -1.03
CA GLY A 344 -4.94 2.42 -1.13
C GLY A 344 -4.84 1.74 0.23
N ASP A 345 -3.74 1.94 0.96
CA ASP A 345 -3.50 1.34 2.28
C ASP A 345 -4.58 1.73 3.29
N ALA A 346 -5.02 2.99 3.27
CA ALA A 346 -6.13 3.48 4.09
C ALA A 346 -7.48 2.80 3.83
N THR A 347 -7.60 1.98 2.78
CA THR A 347 -8.80 1.15 2.53
C THR A 347 -8.71 -0.27 3.06
N VAL A 348 -7.54 -0.70 3.55
CA VAL A 348 -7.30 -2.05 4.08
C VAL A 348 -7.59 -2.07 5.59
N PRO A 349 -8.45 -2.99 6.07
CA PRO A 349 -8.82 -3.06 7.49
C PRO A 349 -7.63 -3.20 8.45
N MET A 350 -6.64 -4.03 8.10
CA MET A 350 -5.51 -4.32 8.98
C MET A 350 -4.54 -3.14 9.09
N HIS A 351 -4.33 -2.41 8.00
CA HIS A 351 -3.54 -1.17 8.00
C HIS A 351 -4.10 -0.10 8.94
N VAL A 352 -5.43 0.08 8.98
CA VAL A 352 -6.09 1.09 9.83
C VAL A 352 -6.27 0.66 11.30
N THR A 353 -5.92 -0.58 11.61
CA THR A 353 -5.83 -1.13 12.97
C THR A 353 -4.39 -1.40 13.40
N ALA A 354 -3.42 -0.98 12.59
CA ALA A 354 -1.99 -1.13 12.84
C ALA A 354 -1.58 -2.56 13.22
N THR A 355 -1.92 -3.55 12.40
CA THR A 355 -1.49 -4.94 12.62
C THR A 355 -1.02 -5.60 11.33
N SER A 356 0.09 -6.33 11.42
CA SER A 356 0.59 -7.28 10.40
C SER A 356 -0.08 -8.66 10.53
N GLY A 357 -0.81 -8.87 11.64
CA GLY A 357 -1.60 -10.06 11.94
C GLY A 357 -3.04 -10.02 11.40
N TRP A 358 -3.92 -10.78 12.04
CA TRP A 358 -5.38 -10.77 11.86
C TRP A 358 -5.88 -11.09 10.44
N GLY A 359 -5.05 -11.75 9.65
CA GLY A 359 -5.30 -12.10 8.26
C GLY A 359 -4.95 -11.01 7.25
N HIS A 360 -4.02 -10.11 7.59
CA HIS A 360 -3.59 -9.01 6.73
C HIS A 360 -3.21 -9.47 5.32
N ARG A 361 -2.09 -10.19 5.15
CA ARG A 361 -1.64 -10.68 3.84
C ARG A 361 -2.69 -11.52 3.08
N PRO A 362 -3.37 -12.51 3.70
CA PRO A 362 -4.42 -13.25 2.99
C PRO A 362 -5.63 -12.40 2.58
N TYR A 363 -5.97 -11.35 3.32
CA TYR A 363 -7.02 -10.40 2.93
C TYR A 363 -6.63 -9.65 1.64
N GLU A 364 -5.40 -9.14 1.56
CA GLU A 364 -4.91 -8.42 0.38
C GLU A 364 -4.85 -9.30 -0.86
N ASP A 365 -4.23 -10.48 -0.74
CA ASP A 365 -4.18 -11.47 -1.83
C ASP A 365 -5.61 -11.88 -2.27
N ALA A 366 -6.56 -11.98 -1.34
CA ALA A 366 -7.96 -12.24 -1.67
C ALA A 366 -8.63 -11.06 -2.36
N TYR A 367 -8.34 -9.84 -1.94
CA TYR A 367 -8.89 -8.62 -2.52
C TYR A 367 -8.41 -8.42 -3.97
N ASP A 368 -7.12 -8.68 -4.23
CA ASP A 368 -6.55 -8.69 -5.59
C ASP A 368 -7.21 -9.75 -6.46
N ASN A 369 -7.39 -10.97 -5.95
CA ASN A 369 -8.10 -12.04 -6.64
C ASN A 369 -9.58 -11.68 -6.94
N LEU A 370 -10.21 -10.94 -6.05
CA LEU A 370 -11.58 -10.47 -6.19
C LEU A 370 -11.69 -9.24 -7.09
N TRP A 371 -10.60 -8.56 -7.44
CA TRP A 371 -10.64 -7.27 -8.11
C TRP A 371 -11.54 -7.24 -9.36
N PRO A 372 -11.45 -8.20 -10.32
CA PRO A 372 -12.37 -8.26 -11.46
C PRO A 372 -13.85 -8.37 -11.06
N LYS A 373 -14.16 -9.14 -10.00
CA LYS A 373 -15.53 -9.33 -9.49
C LYS A 373 -16.02 -8.08 -8.75
N LEU A 374 -15.16 -7.42 -7.97
CA LEU A 374 -15.48 -6.19 -7.23
C LEU A 374 -15.94 -5.08 -8.19
N ARG A 375 -15.20 -4.90 -9.29
CA ARG A 375 -15.57 -3.94 -10.35
C ARG A 375 -16.60 -4.48 -11.34
N ARG A 376 -17.06 -5.73 -11.17
CA ARG A 376 -18.01 -6.41 -12.06
C ARG A 376 -17.58 -6.38 -13.52
N GLN A 377 -16.29 -6.64 -13.76
CA GLN A 377 -15.64 -6.47 -15.06
C GLN A 377 -16.36 -7.25 -16.15
N GLY A 378 -16.78 -6.56 -17.21
CA GLY A 378 -17.48 -7.18 -18.34
C GLY A 378 -18.97 -7.45 -18.11
N GLU A 379 -19.51 -7.17 -16.92
CA GLU A 379 -20.93 -7.27 -16.63
C GLU A 379 -21.68 -5.98 -16.98
N PRO A 380 -22.99 -6.03 -17.31
CA PRO A 380 -23.81 -4.83 -17.50
C PRO A 380 -23.80 -3.88 -16.29
N SER A 381 -23.50 -4.40 -15.10
CA SER A 381 -23.46 -3.63 -13.86
C SER A 381 -22.10 -3.02 -13.51
N GLU A 382 -21.07 -3.17 -14.35
CA GLU A 382 -19.76 -2.49 -14.20
C GLU A 382 -19.89 -0.96 -14.11
N VAL A 383 -20.79 -0.37 -14.89
CA VAL A 383 -21.08 1.09 -14.84
C VAL A 383 -21.62 1.52 -13.48
N ARG A 384 -22.31 0.62 -12.76
CA ARG A 384 -22.83 0.91 -11.43
C ARG A 384 -21.70 1.09 -10.42
N PHE A 385 -20.70 0.21 -10.45
CA PHE A 385 -19.49 0.34 -9.63
C PHE A 385 -18.82 1.71 -9.86
N ALA A 386 -18.62 2.09 -11.13
CA ALA A 386 -18.04 3.38 -11.48
C ALA A 386 -18.84 4.56 -10.93
N ARG A 387 -20.17 4.50 -10.98
CA ARG A 387 -21.06 5.54 -10.44
C ARG A 387 -20.97 5.65 -8.91
N GLU A 388 -20.89 4.51 -8.22
CA GLU A 388 -20.73 4.47 -6.76
C GLU A 388 -19.36 5.05 -6.35
N ALA A 389 -18.29 4.68 -7.06
CA ALA A 389 -16.96 5.28 -6.88
C ALA A 389 -16.94 6.80 -7.19
N LEU A 390 -17.69 7.27 -8.20
CA LEU A 390 -17.84 8.70 -8.50
C LEU A 390 -18.59 9.46 -7.40
N GLY A 391 -19.56 8.81 -6.73
CA GLY A 391 -20.19 9.35 -5.52
C GLY A 391 -19.16 9.60 -4.42
N SER A 392 -18.32 8.60 -4.13
CA SER A 392 -17.18 8.77 -3.20
C SER A 392 -16.21 9.85 -3.68
N ALA A 393 -15.92 9.94 -4.98
CA ALA A 393 -15.02 10.96 -5.52
C ALA A 393 -15.52 12.40 -5.28
N VAL A 394 -16.83 12.65 -5.41
CA VAL A 394 -17.41 13.96 -5.08
C VAL A 394 -17.30 14.25 -3.59
N HIS A 395 -17.55 13.25 -2.74
CA HIS A 395 -17.40 13.39 -1.29
C HIS A 395 -15.97 13.76 -0.89
N TRP A 396 -14.96 13.04 -1.38
CA TRP A 396 -13.55 13.33 -1.08
C TRP A 396 -13.08 14.64 -1.71
N ARG A 397 -13.59 15.00 -2.90
CA ARG A 397 -13.29 16.29 -3.51
C ARG A 397 -13.84 17.45 -2.69
N LYS A 398 -15.01 17.27 -2.07
CA LYS A 398 -15.59 18.26 -1.16
C LYS A 398 -14.70 18.49 0.06
N LEU A 399 -14.20 17.43 0.69
CA LEU A 399 -13.23 17.53 1.80
C LEU A 399 -12.03 18.40 1.40
N ILE A 400 -11.42 18.15 0.24
CA ILE A 400 -10.28 18.96 -0.24
C ILE A 400 -10.66 20.43 -0.47
N LEU A 401 -11.82 20.69 -1.06
CA LEU A 401 -12.29 22.05 -1.34
C LEU A 401 -12.65 22.82 -0.06
N ASP A 402 -13.30 22.17 0.89
CA ASP A 402 -13.66 22.76 2.18
C ASP A 402 -12.39 23.10 2.97
N TRP A 403 -11.38 22.22 2.97
CA TRP A 403 -10.08 22.49 3.57
C TRP A 403 -9.38 23.70 2.92
N ARG A 404 -9.37 23.78 1.58
CA ARG A 404 -8.80 24.94 0.85
C ARG A 404 -9.52 26.24 1.19
N GLY A 405 -10.83 26.19 1.40
CA GLY A 405 -11.64 27.32 1.85
C GLY A 405 -11.27 27.79 3.26
N ALA A 406 -10.99 26.85 4.17
CA ALA A 406 -10.53 27.14 5.52
C ALA A 406 -9.07 27.61 5.60
N HIS A 407 -8.26 27.31 4.59
CA HIS A 407 -6.83 27.65 4.53
C HIS A 407 -6.48 28.50 3.29
N PRO A 408 -6.86 29.80 3.24
CA PRO A 408 -6.70 30.62 2.04
C PRO A 408 -5.25 30.72 1.52
N LYS A 409 -4.26 30.68 2.42
CA LYS A 409 -2.82 30.68 2.06
C LYS A 409 -2.39 29.41 1.31
N SER A 410 -3.15 28.34 1.44
CA SER A 410 -2.95 27.02 0.83
C SER A 410 -4.13 26.65 -0.09
N SER A 411 -4.81 27.66 -0.66
CA SER A 411 -6.03 27.49 -1.46
C SER A 411 -5.88 26.65 -2.74
N THR A 412 -4.65 26.36 -3.15
CA THR A 412 -4.34 25.42 -4.23
C THR A 412 -3.69 24.12 -3.75
N ASP A 413 -3.42 23.94 -2.46
CA ASP A 413 -2.74 22.75 -1.93
C ASP A 413 -3.71 21.57 -1.77
N ILE A 414 -3.21 20.38 -1.44
CA ILE A 414 -4.03 19.21 -1.10
C ILE A 414 -3.70 18.82 0.34
N PRO A 415 -4.71 18.66 1.23
CA PRO A 415 -4.48 18.15 2.57
C PRO A 415 -4.33 16.64 2.52
N VAL A 416 -3.18 16.14 2.06
CA VAL A 416 -3.01 14.69 1.82
C VAL A 416 -3.10 13.88 3.10
N ARG A 417 -2.61 14.42 4.24
CA ARG A 417 -2.76 13.75 5.55
C ARG A 417 -4.23 13.60 5.90
N GLU A 418 -4.97 14.71 5.96
CA GLU A 418 -6.42 14.71 6.26
C GLU A 418 -7.21 13.78 5.32
N LEU A 419 -6.89 13.78 4.02
CA LEU A 419 -7.55 12.89 3.06
C LEU A 419 -7.30 11.42 3.40
N VAL A 420 -6.05 11.03 3.66
CA VAL A 420 -5.68 9.65 4.00
C VAL A 420 -6.26 9.25 5.35
N THR A 421 -6.13 10.09 6.38
CA THR A 421 -6.72 9.86 7.71
C THR A 421 -8.24 9.71 7.63
N ALA A 422 -8.93 10.52 6.83
CA ALA A 422 -10.39 10.44 6.70
C ALA A 422 -10.85 9.18 5.95
N VAL A 423 -10.11 8.74 4.92
CA VAL A 423 -10.35 7.44 4.26
C VAL A 423 -10.12 6.31 5.26
N ALA A 424 -9.03 6.38 6.01
CA ALA A 424 -8.67 5.39 7.02
C ALA A 424 -9.75 5.30 8.12
N GLN A 425 -10.26 6.43 8.63
CA GLN A 425 -11.33 6.46 9.63
C GLN A 425 -12.60 5.80 9.13
N ARG A 426 -12.99 6.08 7.88
CA ARG A 426 -14.17 5.46 7.29
C ARG A 426 -13.98 3.94 7.12
N THR A 427 -12.77 3.49 6.80
CA THR A 427 -12.42 2.07 6.75
C THR A 427 -12.44 1.44 8.14
N PHE A 428 -11.89 2.09 9.16
CA PHE A 428 -11.88 1.62 10.54
C PHE A 428 -13.31 1.46 11.08
N ASP A 429 -14.14 2.50 11.00
CA ASP A 429 -15.52 2.49 11.48
C ASP A 429 -16.32 1.35 10.85
N ARG A 430 -16.14 1.15 9.53
CA ARG A 430 -16.79 0.06 8.79
C ARG A 430 -16.27 -1.30 9.24
N SER A 431 -14.95 -1.46 9.36
CA SER A 431 -14.31 -2.73 9.73
C SER A 431 -14.70 -3.16 11.14
N MET A 432 -14.71 -2.23 12.10
CA MET A 432 -15.12 -2.52 13.48
C MET A 432 -16.62 -2.88 13.57
N LYS A 433 -17.47 -2.20 12.80
CA LYS A 433 -18.90 -2.57 12.71
C LYS A 433 -19.10 -3.96 12.11
N LEU A 434 -18.36 -4.29 11.07
CA LEU A 434 -18.46 -5.60 10.42
C LEU A 434 -17.89 -6.70 11.33
N GLN A 435 -16.79 -6.43 12.06
CA GLN A 435 -16.26 -7.34 13.08
C GLN A 435 -17.29 -7.64 14.17
N ALA A 436 -17.97 -6.62 14.69
CA ALA A 436 -19.03 -6.80 15.68
C ALA A 436 -20.23 -7.60 15.14
N THR A 437 -20.49 -7.54 13.83
CA THR A 437 -21.65 -8.19 13.20
C THR A 437 -21.37 -9.62 12.74
N LEU A 438 -20.18 -9.86 12.19
CA LEU A 438 -19.78 -11.11 11.55
C LEU A 438 -18.87 -11.97 12.45
N GLY A 439 -18.33 -11.39 13.53
CA GLY A 439 -17.54 -12.07 14.56
C GLY A 439 -16.07 -12.30 14.18
N ASN A 440 -15.78 -12.65 12.93
CA ASN A 440 -14.43 -12.98 12.46
C ASN A 440 -14.07 -12.32 11.11
N TRP A 441 -14.79 -11.29 10.71
CA TRP A 441 -14.51 -10.55 9.48
C TRP A 441 -14.57 -9.05 9.77
N PRO A 442 -13.58 -8.25 9.34
CA PRO A 442 -12.46 -8.67 8.49
C PRO A 442 -11.30 -9.30 9.29
N PHE A 443 -11.37 -9.27 10.62
CA PHE A 443 -10.27 -9.68 11.48
C PHE A 443 -10.46 -11.12 11.96
N ASN A 444 -9.54 -12.01 11.53
CA ASN A 444 -9.51 -13.40 11.97
C ASN A 444 -8.09 -13.76 12.43
N GLN A 445 -7.94 -13.94 13.75
CA GLN A 445 -6.67 -14.24 14.43
C GLN A 445 -5.93 -15.47 13.91
N PHE A 446 -6.60 -16.37 13.18
CA PHE A 446 -5.95 -17.58 12.66
C PHE A 446 -5.44 -17.39 11.23
N MET A 447 -6.00 -16.47 10.45
CA MET A 447 -5.74 -16.43 9.01
C MET A 447 -4.30 -16.04 8.67
N SER A 448 -3.65 -15.20 9.46
CA SER A 448 -2.22 -14.92 9.29
C SER A 448 -1.37 -16.17 9.48
N SER A 449 -1.57 -16.92 10.58
CA SER A 449 -0.86 -18.18 10.81
C SER A 449 -1.20 -19.27 9.79
N THR A 450 -2.46 -19.37 9.36
CA THR A 450 -2.89 -20.32 8.32
C THR A 450 -2.26 -19.99 6.97
N TYR A 451 -2.01 -18.72 6.67
CA TYR A 451 -1.39 -18.34 5.41
C TYR A 451 0.03 -18.89 5.25
N LEU A 452 0.77 -19.08 6.35
CA LEU A 452 2.11 -19.64 6.36
C LEU A 452 2.17 -21.11 5.94
N VAL A 453 1.10 -21.89 6.20
CA VAL A 453 1.07 -23.35 5.96
C VAL A 453 0.04 -23.78 4.92
N ALA A 454 -0.99 -22.96 4.69
CA ALA A 454 -2.14 -23.26 3.84
C ALA A 454 -2.68 -21.98 3.18
N LYS A 455 -1.82 -21.31 2.40
CA LYS A 455 -2.09 -20.04 1.70
C LYS A 455 -3.47 -19.96 1.03
N ASP A 456 -3.83 -20.93 0.20
CA ASP A 456 -5.13 -20.94 -0.50
C ASP A 456 -6.35 -21.00 0.45
N THR A 457 -6.20 -21.67 1.60
CA THR A 457 -7.26 -21.73 2.63
C THR A 457 -7.44 -20.37 3.29
N ALA A 458 -6.34 -19.71 3.66
CA ALA A 458 -6.37 -18.38 4.27
C ALA A 458 -6.93 -17.32 3.30
N ILE A 459 -6.51 -17.35 2.03
CA ILE A 459 -7.07 -16.48 0.98
C ILE A 459 -8.56 -16.81 0.75
N GLY A 460 -8.90 -18.10 0.71
CA GLY A 460 -10.27 -18.59 0.49
C GLY A 460 -11.26 -18.11 1.55
N PHE A 461 -10.82 -17.94 2.80
CA PHE A 461 -11.65 -17.36 3.87
C PHE A 461 -12.26 -16.01 3.50
N TYR A 462 -11.49 -15.15 2.82
CA TYR A 462 -11.94 -13.84 2.37
C TYR A 462 -12.58 -13.89 0.98
N ARG A 463 -11.97 -14.65 0.05
CA ARG A 463 -12.35 -14.70 -1.37
C ARG A 463 -13.65 -15.45 -1.64
N ASP A 464 -13.87 -16.57 -0.94
CA ASP A 464 -14.87 -17.56 -1.34
C ASP A 464 -16.23 -17.39 -0.64
N ARG A 465 -16.36 -16.34 0.19
CA ARG A 465 -17.66 -15.99 0.79
C ARG A 465 -18.66 -15.55 -0.28
N SER A 466 -19.92 -15.94 -0.12
CA SER A 466 -21.00 -15.54 -1.02
C SER A 466 -21.26 -14.02 -1.02
N ASP A 467 -20.90 -13.33 0.06
CA ASP A 467 -21.02 -11.88 0.26
C ASP A 467 -19.70 -11.12 0.07
N ALA A 468 -18.61 -11.78 -0.35
CA ALA A 468 -17.26 -11.18 -0.42
C ALA A 468 -17.23 -9.88 -1.25
N VAL A 469 -17.91 -9.87 -2.40
CA VAL A 469 -18.03 -8.67 -3.26
C VAL A 469 -18.75 -7.55 -2.51
N ALA A 470 -19.85 -7.85 -1.81
CA ALA A 470 -20.62 -6.84 -1.09
C ALA A 470 -19.82 -6.24 0.09
N LEU A 471 -18.99 -7.04 0.75
CA LEU A 471 -18.12 -6.61 1.84
C LEU A 471 -16.92 -5.78 1.35
N GLY A 472 -16.33 -6.15 0.21
CA GLY A 472 -15.16 -5.47 -0.34
C GLY A 472 -15.47 -4.21 -1.18
N SER A 473 -16.63 -4.15 -1.85
CA SER A 473 -16.97 -3.02 -2.74
C SER A 473 -16.90 -1.63 -2.08
N PRO A 474 -17.36 -1.42 -0.83
CA PRO A 474 -17.24 -0.11 -0.18
C PRO A 474 -15.80 0.40 -0.07
N ALA A 475 -14.84 -0.47 0.25
CA ALA A 475 -13.42 -0.11 0.29
C ALA A 475 -12.92 0.31 -1.12
N ALA A 476 -13.29 -0.47 -2.14
CA ALA A 476 -12.95 -0.20 -3.53
C ALA A 476 -13.49 1.15 -4.00
N HIS A 477 -14.75 1.48 -3.65
CA HIS A 477 -15.37 2.75 -4.02
C HIS A 477 -14.66 3.93 -3.36
N ASP A 478 -14.30 3.82 -2.08
CA ASP A 478 -13.61 4.88 -1.37
C ASP A 478 -12.17 5.06 -1.88
N GLY A 479 -11.41 4.00 -2.11
CA GLY A 479 -10.04 4.09 -2.66
C GLY A 479 -10.01 4.66 -4.08
N VAL A 480 -10.87 4.16 -4.98
CA VAL A 480 -10.98 4.70 -6.35
C VAL A 480 -11.50 6.14 -6.32
N GLY A 481 -12.49 6.43 -5.48
CA GLY A 481 -13.07 7.77 -5.35
C GLY A 481 -12.07 8.80 -4.82
N ALA A 482 -11.35 8.48 -3.75
CA ALA A 482 -10.31 9.34 -3.17
C ALA A 482 -9.17 9.56 -4.18
N THR A 483 -8.78 8.52 -4.91
CA THR A 483 -7.81 8.64 -6.00
C THR A 483 -8.28 9.61 -7.09
N ILE A 484 -9.55 9.52 -7.55
CA ILE A 484 -10.09 10.47 -8.53
C ILE A 484 -10.08 11.90 -7.96
N ALA A 485 -10.52 12.08 -6.71
CA ALA A 485 -10.53 13.39 -6.07
C ALA A 485 -9.11 13.99 -5.97
N PHE A 486 -8.12 13.19 -5.59
CA PHE A 486 -6.71 13.58 -5.57
C PHE A 486 -6.20 13.96 -6.97
N LEU A 487 -6.43 13.12 -7.98
CA LEU A 487 -5.99 13.36 -9.36
C LEU A 487 -6.66 14.59 -10.01
N VAL A 488 -7.92 14.87 -9.68
CA VAL A 488 -8.57 16.13 -10.09
C VAL A 488 -7.89 17.31 -9.41
N SER A 489 -7.70 17.22 -8.09
CA SER A 489 -7.14 18.32 -7.27
C SER A 489 -5.72 18.67 -7.67
N ILE A 490 -4.89 17.67 -7.97
CA ILE A 490 -3.49 17.88 -8.35
C ILE A 490 -3.34 18.52 -9.73
N SER A 491 -4.28 18.26 -10.63
CA SER A 491 -4.32 18.88 -11.97
C SER A 491 -4.52 20.41 -11.93
N GLU A 492 -4.86 20.96 -10.76
CA GLU A 492 -5.09 22.38 -10.53
C GLU A 492 -3.85 23.10 -9.97
N ILE A 493 -2.85 22.36 -9.52
CA ILE A 493 -1.73 22.90 -8.73
C ILE A 493 -0.61 23.45 -9.62
N ASN A 494 -0.57 23.10 -10.92
CA ASN A 494 0.51 23.57 -11.80
C ASN A 494 0.22 23.80 -13.27
N PRO A 495 0.96 24.75 -13.88
CA PRO A 495 1.23 24.71 -15.30
C PRO A 495 2.31 23.65 -15.58
N TRP A 496 1.88 22.47 -16.05
CA TRP A 496 2.76 21.59 -16.81
C TRP A 496 3.32 22.36 -18.01
N PRO A 497 4.62 22.22 -18.36
CA PRO A 497 5.19 22.92 -19.50
C PRO A 497 4.28 22.80 -20.73
N GLN A 498 3.96 23.92 -21.37
CA GLN A 498 3.37 23.88 -22.71
C GLN A 498 4.47 23.32 -23.63
N GLN A 499 4.33 22.07 -24.06
CA GLN A 499 5.16 21.53 -25.11
C GLN A 499 4.78 22.14 -26.45
#